data_AF-A0A117SQQ6-F1
#
_entry.id   AF-A0A117SQQ6-F1
#
_cell.length_a   1.000
_cell.length_b   1.000
_cell.length_c   1.000
_cell.angle_alpha   90.00
_cell.angle_beta   90.00
_cell.angle_gamma   90.00
#
_symmetry.space_group_name_H-M   'P 1'
#
loop_
_entity.id
_entity.type
_entity.pdbx_description
1 polymer ?
#
loop_
_entity_poly.entity_id
_entity_poly.type
_entity_poly.pdbx_seq_one_letter_code
_entity_poly.pdbx_strand_id
1 'polypeptide(L)' 'MVICPVCGKEYANSSSLLKHVKLKSRYDPMHMAFWLEFQKYISVPREEWAMLTKTDLFREFLRERGLL' A
#
# COMPACT_ATOMS: atom_id res chain seq x y z
N MET A 1 -4.60 11.33 8.79
CA MET A 1 -3.18 11.01 8.56
C MET A 1 -3.04 9.48 8.51
N VAL A 2 -2.03 8.93 7.84
CA VAL A 2 -1.88 7.48 7.63
C VAL A 2 -0.51 7.02 8.10
N ILE A 3 -0.46 5.97 8.91
CA ILE A 3 0.77 5.44 9.50
C ILE A 3 1.29 4.28 8.66
N CYS A 4 2.59 4.24 8.41
CA CYS A 4 3.23 3.10 7.78
C CYS A 4 3.22 1.89 8.75
N PRO A 5 2.60 0.76 8.39
CA PRO A 5 2.52 -0.41 9.27
C PRO A 5 3.88 -1.09 9.49
N VAL A 6 4.87 -0.79 8.64
CA VAL A 6 6.21 -1.38 8.72
C VAL A 6 7.14 -0.61 9.65
N CYS A 7 7.12 0.73 9.59
CA CYS A 7 8.09 1.56 10.32
C CYS A 7 7.47 2.65 11.22
N GLY A 8 6.14 2.72 11.32
CA GLY A 8 5.44 3.65 12.20
C GLY A 8 5.49 5.12 11.76
N LYS A 9 6.10 5.44 10.62
CA LYS A 9 6.14 6.83 10.11
C LYS A 9 4.77 7.30 9.67
N GLU A 10 4.44 8.52 10.04
CA GLU A 10 3.19 9.17 9.68
C GLU A 10 3.29 9.92 8.35
N TYR A 11 2.22 9.86 7.56
CA TYR A 11 2.10 10.51 6.26
C TYR A 11 0.79 11.28 6.16
N ALA A 12 0.82 12.40 5.45
CA ALA A 12 -0.36 13.25 5.26
C ALA A 12 -1.53 12.52 4.58
N ASN A 13 -1.24 11.59 3.66
CA ASN A 13 -2.25 10.83 2.92
C ASN A 13 -1.69 9.49 2.38
N SER A 14 -2.59 8.62 1.91
CA SER A 14 -2.27 7.29 1.37
C SER A 14 -1.35 7.33 0.15
N SER A 15 -1.41 8.37 -0.69
CA SER A 15 -0.52 8.53 -1.85
C SER A 15 0.93 8.69 -1.43
N SER A 16 1.18 9.50 -0.39
CA SER A 16 2.52 9.69 0.18
C SER A 16 3.04 8.42 0.83
N LEU A 17 2.19 7.70 1.57
CA LEU A 17 2.54 6.40 2.14
C LEU A 17 2.86 5.36 1.06
N LEU A 18 2.07 5.29 -0.01
CA LEU A 18 2.29 4.38 -1.14
C LEU A 18 3.67 4.63 -1.78
N LYS A 19 4.00 5.90 -2.04
CA LYS A 19 5.33 6.30 -2.57
C LYS A 19 6.45 5.87 -1.61
N HIS A 20 6.24 6.07 -0.32
CA HIS A 20 7.21 5.67 0.71
C HIS A 20 7.48 4.15 0.69
N VAL A 21 6.43 3.33 0.74
CA VAL A 21 6.56 1.86 0.73
C VAL A 21 7.28 1.39 -0.52
N LYS A 22 6.88 1.89 -1.70
CA LYS A 22 7.51 1.55 -2.99
C LYS A 22 8.98 1.95 -3.07
N LEU A 23 9.37 3.07 -2.46
CA LEU A 23 10.76 3.52 -2.44
C LEU A 23 11.59 2.66 -1.48
N LYS A 24 11.09 2.45 -0.27
CA LYS A 24 11.76 1.67 0.78
C LYS A 24 11.92 0.20 0.41
N SER A 25 10.99 -0.37 -0.35
CA SER A 25 11.05 -1.76 -0.81
C SER A 25 12.32 -2.11 -1.61
N ARG A 26 13.08 -1.11 -2.08
CA ARG A 26 14.32 -1.32 -2.82
C ARG A 26 15.52 -1.68 -1.93
N TYR A 27 15.46 -1.35 -0.65
CA TYR A 27 16.61 -1.47 0.26
C TYR A 27 16.22 -1.88 1.69
N ASP A 28 14.93 -2.04 1.98
CA ASP A 28 14.42 -2.51 3.27
C ASP A 28 13.57 -3.78 3.05
N PRO A 29 14.02 -4.95 3.58
CA PRO A 29 13.34 -6.23 3.37
C PRO A 29 11.89 -6.27 3.90
N MET A 30 11.59 -5.55 4.98
CA MET A 30 10.25 -5.52 5.56
C MET A 30 9.28 -4.73 4.67
N HIS A 31 9.72 -3.59 4.13
CA HIS A 31 8.95 -2.85 3.14
C HIS A 31 8.87 -3.59 1.81
N MET A 32 9.88 -4.39 1.45
CA MET A 32 9.82 -5.26 0.29
C MET A 32 8.73 -6.32 0.44
N ALA A 33 8.68 -7.02 1.58
CA ALA A 33 7.63 -7.99 1.86
C ALA A 33 6.24 -7.36 1.77
N PHE A 34 6.04 -6.23 2.44
CA PHE A 34 4.77 -5.50 2.41
C PHE A 34 4.39 -5.00 1.00
N TRP A 35 5.36 -4.52 0.22
CA TRP A 35 5.14 -4.13 -1.17
C TRP A 35 4.73 -5.31 -2.05
N LEU A 36 5.35 -6.48 -1.86
CA LEU A 36 5.01 -7.70 -2.59
C LEU A 36 3.60 -8.19 -2.25
N GLU A 37 3.17 -8.08 -0.99
CA GLU A 37 1.78 -8.37 -0.61
C GLU A 37 0.79 -7.47 -1.36
N PHE A 38 1.08 -6.17 -1.43
CA PHE A 38 0.25 -5.25 -2.20
C PHE A 38 0.28 -5.56 -3.71
N GLN A 39 1.43 -5.92 -4.28
CA GLN A 39 1.52 -6.33 -5.68
C GLN A 39 0.70 -7.60 -5.94
N LYS A 40 0.74 -8.57 -5.04
CA LYS A 40 -0.08 -9.78 -5.11
C LYS A 40 -1.58 -9.45 -5.01
N TYR A 41 -1.95 -8.54 -4.11
CA TYR A 41 -3.32 -8.07 -3.96
C TYR A 41 -3.88 -7.51 -5.28
N ILE A 42 -3.16 -6.59 -5.93
CA ILE A 42 -3.61 -5.97 -7.19
C ILE A 42 -3.45 -6.88 -8.42
N SER A 43 -2.75 -8.01 -8.29
CA SER A 43 -2.56 -8.96 -9.40
C SER A 43 -3.80 -9.80 -9.67
N VAL A 44 -4.72 -9.88 -8.71
CA VAL A 44 -6.01 -10.57 -8.84
C VAL A 44 -7.03 -9.58 -9.40
N PRO A 45 -7.42 -9.68 -10.67
CA PRO A 45 -8.34 -8.71 -11.27
C PRO A 45 -9.73 -8.85 -10.62
N ARG A 46 -10.31 -7.72 -10.21
CA ARG A 46 -11.71 -7.62 -9.81
C ARG A 46 -12.40 -6.62 -10.74
N GLU A 47 -13.62 -6.90 -11.17
CA GLU A 47 -14.36 -6.01 -12.10
C GLU A 47 -14.54 -4.60 -11.51
N GLU A 48 -14.76 -4.53 -10.20
CA GLU A 48 -14.85 -3.30 -9.40
C GLU A 48 -13.58 -2.41 -9.42
N TRP A 49 -12.43 -2.96 -9.81
CA TRP A 49 -11.16 -2.23 -9.80
C TRP A 49 -10.83 -1.52 -11.11
N ALA A 50 -11.64 -1.73 -12.16
CA ALA A 50 -11.38 -1.17 -13.50
C ALA A 50 -11.31 0.37 -13.50
N MET A 51 -11.98 1.04 -12.55
CA MET A 51 -12.02 2.49 -12.43
C MET A 51 -11.16 3.04 -11.28
N LEU A 52 -10.52 2.17 -10.49
CA LEU A 52 -9.76 2.59 -9.32
C LEU A 52 -8.32 2.95 -9.67
N THR A 53 -7.82 4.04 -9.09
CA THR A 53 -6.39 4.35 -9.21
C THR A 53 -5.57 3.40 -8.34
N LYS A 54 -4.26 3.31 -8.61
CA LYS A 54 -3.35 2.53 -7.75
C LYS A 54 -3.36 2.99 -6.29
N THR A 55 -3.63 4.26 -6.03
CA THR A 55 -3.79 4.80 -4.66
C THR A 55 -5.09 4.31 -4.02
N ASP A 56 -6.18 4.23 -4.78
CA ASP A 56 -7.45 3.72 -4.27
C ASP A 56 -7.36 2.23 -3.96
N LEU A 57 -6.73 1.45 -4.84
CA LEU A 57 -6.41 0.05 -4.57
C LEU A 57 -5.54 -0.12 -3.33
N PHE A 58 -4.58 0.78 -3.12
CA PHE A 58 -3.74 0.76 -1.92
C PHE A 58 -4.54 1.10 -0.66
N ARG A 59 -5.52 2.02 -0.74
CA ARG A 59 -6.42 2.33 0.38
C ARG A 59 -7.29 1.15 0.74
N GLU A 60 -7.90 0.48 -0.24
CA GLU A 60 -8.69 -0.72 0.00
C GLU A 60 -7.82 -1.84 0.58
N PHE A 61 -6.60 -2.03 0.06
CA PHE A 61 -5.63 -2.98 0.64
C PHE A 61 -5.33 -2.71 2.13
N LEU A 62 -5.16 -1.44 2.51
CA LEU A 62 -4.95 -1.07 3.91
C LEU A 62 -6.22 -1.29 4.75
N ARG A 63 -7.38 -0.93 4.22
CA ARG A 63 -8.68 -1.09 4.88
C ARG A 63 -9.02 -2.56 5.16
N GLU A 64 -8.87 -3.45 4.17
CA GLU A 64 -9.09 -4.89 4.33
C GLU A 64 -8.18 -5.52 5.41
N ARG A 65 -7.05 -4.86 5.74
CA ARG A 65 -6.09 -5.28 6.77
C ARG A 65 -6.27 -4.55 8.12
N GLY A 66 -7.24 -3.66 8.26
CA GLY A 66 -7.44 -2.85 9.48
C GLY A 66 -6.31 -1.85 9.75
N LEU A 67 -5.58 -1.44 8.71
CA LEU A 67 -4.46 -0.49 8.78
C LEU A 67 -4.89 0.96 8.46
N LEU A 68 -6.18 1.18 8.23
CA LEU A 68 -6.80 2.45 7.89
C LEU A 68 -8.19 2.55 8.52
#